data_AF-A0A9E7SD52-F1
#
_entry.id   AF-A0A9E7SD52-F1
#
_cell.length_a   1.000
_cell.length_b   1.000
_cell.length_c   1.000
_cell.angle_alpha   90.00
_cell.angle_beta   90.00
_cell.angle_gamma   90.00
#
_symmetry.space_group_name_H-M   'P 1'
#
loop_
_entity.id
_entity.type
_entity.pdbx_description
1 polymer ?
#
loop_
_entity_poly.entity_id
_entity_poly.type
_entity_poly.pdbx_seq_one_letter_code
_entity_poly.pdbx_strand_id
1 'polypeptide(L)'
;MEESWIVSELEKIALFNPERVLKVLKKDKELFWEIVISAYLDTNISLSKAAELLGVTRDELIEEFRKRGIPVRKLSREDAMVDLEVLNCL
;
A
#
# COMPACT_ATOMS: atom_id res chain seq x y z
N MET A 1 -19.07 12.79 10.30
CA MET A 1 -20.00 12.05 9.44
C MET A 1 -20.76 11.08 10.33
N GLU A 2 -22.10 11.01 10.24
CA GLU A 2 -22.96 10.22 11.14
C GLU A 2 -22.62 8.71 11.18
N GLU A 3 -21.88 8.20 10.19
CA GLU A 3 -21.56 6.78 10.03
C GLU A 3 -20.09 6.42 10.26
N SER A 4 -19.27 7.34 10.81
CA SER A 4 -17.83 7.06 11.03
C SER A 4 -17.57 5.84 11.93
N TRP A 5 -18.55 5.46 12.77
CA TRP A 5 -18.50 4.27 13.60
C TRP A 5 -18.35 2.97 12.80
N ILE A 6 -18.83 2.92 11.55
CA ILE A 6 -18.69 1.73 10.68
C ILE A 6 -17.21 1.43 10.42
N VAL A 7 -16.39 2.45 10.21
CA VAL A 7 -14.95 2.31 9.95
C VAL A 7 -14.26 1.71 11.17
N SER A 8 -14.62 2.15 12.37
CA SER A 8 -14.10 1.61 13.63
C SER A 8 -14.49 0.14 13.86
N GLU A 9 -15.70 -0.27 13.50
CA GLU A 9 -16.10 -1.68 13.58
C GLU A 9 -15.39 -2.54 12.52
N LEU A 10 -15.13 -2.00 11.33
CA LEU A 10 -14.35 -2.69 10.30
C LEU A 10 -12.93 -3.01 10.78
N GLU A 11 -12.28 -2.10 11.50
CA GLU A 11 -10.95 -2.31 12.10
C GLU A 11 -10.96 -3.47 13.11
N LYS A 12 -11.97 -3.52 14.00
CA LYS A 12 -12.14 -4.64 14.94
C LYS A 12 -12.30 -5.97 14.20
N ILE A 13 -13.09 -6.00 13.13
CA ILE A 13 -13.24 -7.22 12.31
C ILE A 13 -11.91 -7.60 11.66
N ALA A 14 -11.13 -6.63 11.19
CA ALA A 14 -9.82 -6.88 10.60
C ALA A 14 -8.84 -7.53 11.59
N LEU A 15 -8.91 -7.21 12.88
CA LEU A 15 -8.10 -7.84 13.92
C LEU A 15 -8.38 -9.34 14.08
N PHE A 16 -9.64 -9.77 13.93
CA PHE A 16 -10.04 -11.17 14.09
C PHE A 16 -10.11 -11.95 12.77
N ASN A 17 -10.32 -11.26 11.65
CA ASN A 17 -10.47 -11.87 10.32
C ASN A 17 -9.94 -10.93 9.21
N PRO A 18 -8.61 -10.74 9.14
CA PRO A 18 -7.99 -9.82 8.19
C PRO A 18 -8.25 -10.23 6.74
N GLU A 19 -8.22 -11.52 6.43
CA GLU A 19 -8.42 -12.05 5.08
C GLU A 19 -9.79 -11.69 4.49
N ARG A 20 -10.84 -11.74 5.32
CA ARG A 20 -12.19 -11.34 4.89
C ARG A 20 -12.24 -9.86 4.53
N VAL A 21 -11.66 -9.00 5.37
CA VAL A 21 -11.64 -7.55 5.14
C VAL A 21 -10.83 -7.23 3.89
N LEU A 22 -9.62 -7.80 3.77
CA LEU A 22 -8.76 -7.63 2.59
C LEU A 22 -9.45 -8.09 1.31
N LYS A 23 -10.18 -9.20 1.33
CA LYS A 23 -10.94 -9.68 0.17
C LYS A 23 -12.04 -8.71 -0.25
N VAL A 24 -12.69 -8.03 0.69
CA VAL A 24 -13.71 -7.01 0.38
C VAL A 24 -13.05 -5.76 -0.19
N LEU A 25 -12.01 -5.25 0.48
CA LEU A 25 -11.31 -4.05 0.04
C LEU A 25 -10.71 -4.21 -1.36
N LYS A 26 -10.09 -5.36 -1.67
CA LYS A 26 -9.52 -5.65 -3.00
C LYS A 26 -10.54 -5.73 -4.14
N LYS A 27 -11.85 -5.83 -3.86
CA LYS A 27 -12.88 -5.81 -4.91
C LYS A 27 -13.08 -4.40 -5.47
N ASP A 28 -12.90 -3.38 -4.64
CA ASP A 28 -12.93 -2.00 -5.05
C ASP A 28 -11.50 -1.56 -5.39
N LYS A 29 -11.18 -1.54 -6.69
CA LYS A 29 -9.83 -1.25 -7.15
C LYS A 29 -9.42 0.19 -6.86
N GLU A 30 -10.36 1.12 -6.88
CA GLU A 30 -10.09 2.53 -6.65
C GLU A 30 -9.80 2.78 -5.18
N LEU A 31 -10.68 2.29 -4.29
CA LEU A 31 -10.45 2.35 -2.84
C LEU A 31 -9.17 1.61 -2.44
N PHE A 32 -8.91 0.44 -3.01
CA PHE A 32 -7.69 -0.31 -2.71
C PHE A 32 -6.44 0.46 -3.16
N TRP A 33 -6.50 1.13 -4.32
CA TRP A 33 -5.42 2.01 -4.77
C TRP A 33 -5.19 3.14 -3.77
N GLU A 34 -6.24 3.85 -3.35
CA GLU A 34 -6.14 4.94 -2.37
C GLU A 34 -5.53 4.49 -1.03
N ILE A 35 -5.94 3.32 -0.53
CA ILE A 35 -5.37 2.72 0.69
C ILE A 35 -3.87 2.48 0.54
N VAL A 36 -3.43 1.89 -0.58
CA VAL A 36 -2.02 1.62 -0.84
C VAL A 36 -1.22 2.92 -0.95
N ILE A 37 -1.75 3.95 -1.62
CA ILE A 37 -1.07 5.25 -1.73
C ILE A 37 -0.98 5.93 -0.37
N SER A 38 -2.05 5.91 0.42
CA SER A 38 -2.04 6.45 1.78
C SER A 38 -0.96 5.78 2.63
N ALA A 39 -0.91 4.45 2.64
CA ALA A 39 0.12 3.70 3.36
C ALA A 39 1.55 4.01 2.86
N TYR A 40 1.73 4.25 1.56
CA TYR A 40 3.01 4.68 1.01
C TYR A 40 3.41 6.07 1.50
N LEU A 41 2.47 7.03 1.52
CA LEU A 41 2.71 8.40 1.95
C LEU A 41 3.02 8.46 3.45
N ASP A 42 2.33 7.64 4.25
CA ASP A 42 2.56 7.48 5.69
C ASP A 42 3.82 6.66 6.02
N THR A 43 4.59 6.26 5.00
CA THR A 43 5.83 5.47 5.12
C THR A 43 5.65 4.05 5.68
N ASN A 44 4.41 3.58 5.83
CA ASN A 44 4.10 2.23 6.29
C ASN A 44 4.52 1.14 5.30
N ILE A 45 4.62 1.47 4.01
CA ILE A 45 5.11 0.55 2.96
C ILE A 45 6.11 1.24 2.04
N SER A 46 7.01 0.47 1.43
CA SER A 46 7.95 0.96 0.41
C SER A 46 7.26 1.16 -0.95
N LEU A 47 7.93 1.85 -1.88
CA LEU A 47 7.45 1.96 -3.26
C LEU A 47 7.39 0.58 -3.95
N SER A 48 8.37 -0.28 -3.66
CA SER A 48 8.43 -1.65 -4.18
C SER A 48 7.22 -2.46 -3.69
N LYS A 49 6.85 -2.34 -2.41
CA LYS A 49 5.67 -3.00 -1.85
C LYS A 49 4.36 -2.45 -2.39
N ALA A 50 4.26 -1.14 -2.60
CA ALA A 50 3.10 -0.54 -3.23
C ALA A 50 2.88 -1.07 -4.66
N ALA A 51 3.95 -1.15 -5.46
CA ALA A 51 3.89 -1.70 -6.82
C ALA A 51 3.46 -3.17 -6.84
N GLU A 52 4.03 -3.99 -5.94
CA GLU A 52 3.63 -5.40 -5.75
C GLU A 52 2.13 -5.54 -5.45
N LEU A 53 1.62 -4.77 -4.48
CA LEU A 53 0.21 -4.83 -4.06
C LEU A 53 -0.74 -4.40 -5.18
N LEU A 54 -0.34 -3.42 -5.99
CA LEU A 54 -1.13 -2.92 -7.12
C LEU A 54 -0.99 -3.76 -8.38
N GLY A 55 -0.09 -4.75 -8.41
CA GLY A 55 0.14 -5.60 -9.56
C GLY A 55 0.76 -4.86 -10.75
N VAL A 56 1.57 -3.84 -10.49
CA VAL A 56 2.27 -3.04 -11.50
C VAL A 56 3.77 -3.08 -11.25
N THR A 57 4.56 -2.73 -12.26
CA THR A 57 6.00 -2.54 -12.09
C THR A 57 6.28 -1.26 -11.30
N ARG A 58 7.48 -1.20 -10.70
CA ARG A 58 7.94 0.00 -10.00
C ARG A 58 7.97 1.23 -10.91
N ASP A 59 8.41 1.08 -12.16
CA ASP A 59 8.51 2.18 -13.11
C ASP A 59 7.13 2.70 -13.55
N GLU A 60 6.16 1.80 -13.77
CA GLU A 60 4.77 2.18 -14.03
C GLU A 60 4.18 2.98 -12.85
N LEU A 61 4.45 2.55 -11.62
CA LEU A 61 3.97 3.26 -10.43
C LEU A 61 4.63 4.64 -10.27
N ILE A 62 5.93 4.75 -10.56
CA ILE A 62 6.65 6.03 -10.58
C ILE A 62 6.03 6.99 -11.59
N GLU A 63 5.69 6.50 -12.78
CA GLU A 63 5.11 7.32 -13.83
C GLU A 63 3.70 7.79 -13.46
N GLU A 64 2.88 6.91 -12.88
CA GLU A 64 1.57 7.30 -12.33
C GLU A 64 1.68 8.32 -11.19
N PHE A 65 2.67 8.17 -10.31
CA PHE A 65 2.91 9.14 -9.24
C PHE A 65 3.25 10.51 -9.80
N ARG A 66 4.13 10.57 -10.81
CA ARG A 66 4.47 11.83 -11.50
C ARG A 66 3.24 12.50 -12.11
N LYS A 67 2.41 11.75 -12.85
CA LYS A 67 1.18 12.28 -13.46
C LYS A 67 0.21 12.85 -12.43
N ARG A 68 0.14 12.24 -11.25
CA ARG A 68 -0.78 12.62 -10.15
C ARG A 68 -0.17 13.60 -9.15
N GLY A 69 1.09 14.01 -9.34
CA GLY A 69 1.79 14.89 -8.40
C GLY A 69 2.15 14.25 -7.05
N ILE A 70 2.18 12.91 -6.98
CA ILE A 70 2.57 12.16 -5.79
C ILE A 70 4.11 12.11 -5.71
N PRO A 71 4.72 12.46 -4.57
CA PRO A 71 6.17 12.48 -4.44
C PRO A 71 6.74 11.05 -4.47
N VAL A 72 7.74 10.83 -5.33
CA VAL A 72 8.55 9.61 -5.30
C VAL A 72 9.68 9.80 -4.28
N ARG A 73 9.56 9.14 -3.13
CA ARG A 73 10.61 9.09 -2.09
C ARG A 73 11.90 8.53 -2.67
N LYS A 74 13.02 9.20 -2.38
CA LYS A 74 14.35 8.60 -2.57
C LYS A 74 14.47 7.42 -1.61
N LEU A 75 15.03 6.30 -2.07
CA LEU A 75 15.30 5.15 -1.22
C LEU A 75 16.06 5.63 0.02
N SER A 76 15.51 5.39 1.21
CA SER A 76 16.31 5.47 2.44
C SER A 76 17.32 4.34 2.44
N ARG A 77 18.40 4.47 3.21
CA ARG A 77 19.44 3.43 3.28
C ARG A 77 18.86 2.14 3.86
N GLU A 78 17.87 2.28 4.74
CA GLU A 78 17.12 1.22 5.39
C GLU A 78 16.22 0.48 4.40
N ASP A 79 15.49 1.21 3.52
CA ASP A 79 14.67 0.60 2.46
C ASP A 79 15.53 -0.19 1.46
N ALA A 80 16.72 0.32 1.13
CA ALA A 80 17.65 -0.35 0.23
C ALA A 80 18.21 -1.65 0.83
N MET A 81 18.35 -1.74 2.15
CA MET A 81 18.81 -2.95 2.85
C MET A 81 17.74 -4.05 2.85
N VAL A 82 16.46 -3.69 3.06
CA VAL A 82 15.35 -4.65 3.02
C VAL A 82 15.18 -5.27 1.63
N ASP A 83 15.24 -4.46 0.57
CA ASP A 83 15.17 -4.97 -0.81
C ASP A 83 16.38 -5.88 -1.16
N LEU A 84 17.57 -5.62 -0.58
CA LEU A 84 18.77 -6.47 -0.72
C LEU A 84 18.64 -7.82 0.00
N GLU A 85 18.05 -7.85 1.20
CA GLU A 85 17.83 -9.09 1.95
C GLU A 85 16.87 -10.04 1.24
N VAL A 86 15.86 -9.51 0.54
CA VAL A 86 14.92 -10.31 -0.27
C VAL A 86 15.62 -10.98 -1.45
N LEU A 87 16.59 -10.31 -2.08
CA LEU A 87 17.37 -10.87 -3.20
C LEU A 87 18.40 -11.92 -2.77
N ASN A 88 18.93 -11.82 -1.55
CA ASN A 88 19.94 -12.75 -1.02
C ASN A 88 19.35 -14.01 -0.36
N CYS A 89 18.01 -14.13 -0.27
CA CYS A 89 17.31 -15.32 0.23
C CYS A 89 16.78 -16.24 -0.89
N LEU A 90 17.16 -16.00 -2.15
CA LEU A 90 16.88 -16.83 -3.33
C LEU A 90 18.18 -17.46 -3.86
#